data_AF-A0A3E0IM52-F1
#
_entry.id   AF-A0A3E0IM52-F1
#
_cell.length_a   1.000
_cell.length_b   1.000
_cell.length_c   1.000
_cell.angle_alpha   90.00
_cell.angle_beta   90.00
_cell.angle_gamma   90.00
#
_symmetry.space_group_name_H-M   'P 1'
#
loop_
_entity.id
_entity.type
_entity.pdbx_description
1 polymer ?
#
loop_
_entity_poly.entity_id
_entity_poly.type
_entity_poly.pdbx_seq_one_letter_code
_entity_poly.pdbx_strand_id
1 'polypeptide(L)' 'AMTGGFCGTLLTPMAANFNALPAALLEMKDELGVIKAQIPMALMLIIAHILLMYVLAF' A
#
# COMPACT_ATOMS: atom_id res chain seq x y z
N ALA A 1 -7.70 12.01 -6.95
CA ALA A 1 -7.12 11.34 -8.14
C ALA A 1 -5.86 10.51 -7.85
N MET A 2 -5.04 10.82 -6.84
CA MET A 2 -3.77 10.09 -6.57
C MET A 2 -3.84 8.99 -5.48
N THR A 3 -4.88 8.96 -4.65
CA THR A 3 -5.05 7.98 -3.54
C THR A 3 -5.44 6.58 -4.03
N GLY A 4 -6.16 6.48 -5.15
CA GLY A 4 -6.51 5.20 -5.78
C GLY A 4 -5.31 4.48 -6.41
N GLY A 5 -4.32 5.22 -6.88
CA GLY A 5 -3.04 4.66 -7.33
C GLY A 5 -2.19 4.15 -6.17
N PHE A 6 -2.26 4.84 -5.02
CA PHE A 6 -1.46 4.52 -3.83
C PHE A 6 -1.83 3.17 -3.19
N CYS A 7 -3.13 2.82 -3.12
CA CYS A 7 -3.57 1.53 -2.61
C CYS A 7 -3.24 0.36 -3.56
N GLY A 8 -3.15 0.61 -4.87
CA GLY A 8 -2.70 -0.37 -5.86
C GLY A 8 -1.18 -0.58 -5.85
N THR A 9 -0.38 0.49 -5.77
CA THR A 9 1.08 0.40 -5.90
C THR A 9 1.76 -0.22 -4.68
N LEU A 10 1.21 -0.07 -3.47
CA LEU A 10 1.74 -0.68 -2.23
C LEU A 10 1.81 -2.21 -2.29
N LEU A 11 0.96 -2.85 -3.08
CA LEU A 11 0.90 -4.32 -3.25
C LEU A 11 1.64 -4.83 -4.49
N THR A 12 2.22 -3.93 -5.30
CA THR A 12 2.90 -4.30 -6.54
C THR A 12 4.38 -4.62 -6.33
N PRO A 13 5.02 -5.37 -7.25
CA PRO A 13 6.47 -5.62 -7.21
C PRO A 13 7.31 -4.34 -7.18
N MET A 14 6.75 -3.18 -7.57
CA MET A 14 7.42 -1.89 -7.46
C MET A 14 7.63 -1.44 -6.00
N ALA A 15 6.66 -1.70 -5.11
CA ALA A 15 6.81 -1.46 -3.67
C ALA A 15 7.79 -2.44 -3.02
N ALA A 16 7.87 -3.68 -3.52
CA ALA A 16 8.88 -4.65 -3.10
C ALA A 16 10.30 -4.14 -3.39
N ASN A 17 10.55 -3.61 -4.59
CA ASN A 17 11.86 -3.08 -4.96
C ASN A 17 12.26 -1.83 -4.15
N PHE A 18 11.31 -0.94 -3.85
CA PHE A 18 11.56 0.23 -3.00
C PHE A 18 11.81 -0.13 -1.53
N ASN A 19 11.14 -1.17 -1.00
CA ASN A 19 11.30 -1.62 0.38
C ASN A 19 12.45 -2.63 0.57
N ALA A 20 12.93 -3.31 -0.48
CA ALA A 20 14.04 -4.26 -0.41
C ALA A 20 15.36 -3.59 0.02
N LEU A 21 15.63 -2.39 -0.50
CA LEU A 21 16.86 -1.65 -0.19
C LEU A 21 16.97 -1.26 1.31
N PRO A 22 15.95 -0.65 1.94
CA PRO A 22 15.97 -0.41 3.38
C PRO A 22 15.81 -1.70 4.21
N ALA A 23 15.09 -2.72 3.72
CA ALA A 23 14.95 -3.99 4.42
C ALA A 23 16.27 -4.77 4.52
N ALA A 24 17.07 -4.77 3.45
CA ALA A 24 18.40 -5.35 3.42
C ALA A 24 19.38 -4.57 4.32
N LEU A 25 19.32 -3.24 4.34
CA LEU A 25 20.13 -2.40 5.24
C LEU A 25 19.76 -2.58 6.73
N LEU A 26 18.51 -2.90 7.02
CA LEU A 26 18.00 -3.15 8.38
C LEU A 26 18.07 -4.64 8.78
N GLU A 27 18.74 -5.48 7.99
CA GLU A 27 18.84 -6.94 8.16
C GLU A 27 17.50 -7.59 8.52
N MET A 28 16.42 -7.14 7.86
CA MET A 28 15.09 -7.61 8.18
C MET A 28 14.94 -9.07 7.79
N LYS A 29 14.48 -9.88 8.76
CA LYS A 29 14.29 -11.33 8.61
C LYS A 29 13.27 -11.71 7.53
N ASP A 30 12.38 -10.79 7.16
CA ASP A 30 11.38 -10.96 6.11
C ASP A 30 11.20 -9.64 5.33
N GLU A 31 11.87 -9.53 4.18
CA GLU A 31 11.80 -8.36 3.29
C GLU A 31 10.39 -8.12 2.72
N LEU A 32 9.57 -9.18 2.64
CA LEU A 32 8.16 -9.10 2.22
C LEU A 32 7.21 -8.80 3.39
N GLY A 33 7.71 -8.78 4.62
CA GLY A 33 6.94 -8.45 5.82
C GLY A 33 6.34 -7.04 5.75
N VAL A 34 7.04 -6.10 5.10
CA VAL A 34 6.55 -4.73 4.87
C VAL A 34 5.31 -4.74 3.98
N ILE A 35 5.31 -5.52 2.90
CA ILE A 35 4.17 -5.61 1.97
C ILE A 35 2.96 -6.24 2.69
N LYS A 36 3.19 -7.27 3.51
CA LYS A 36 2.13 -7.87 4.33
C LYS A 36 1.53 -6.87 5.31
N ALA A 37 2.35 -6.04 5.94
CA ALA A 37 1.89 -4.98 6.85
C ALA A 37 1.13 -3.86 6.11
N GLN A 38 1.35 -3.69 4.81
CA GLN A 38 0.68 -2.69 3.97
C GLN A 38 -0.67 -3.15 3.40
N ILE A 39 -0.95 -4.46 3.37
CA ILE A 39 -2.26 -5.03 2.99
C ILE A 39 -3.44 -4.36 3.73
N PRO A 40 -3.47 -4.30 5.07
CA PRO A 40 -4.61 -3.72 5.79
C PRO A 40 -4.79 -2.22 5.51
N MET A 41 -3.69 -1.48 5.31
CA MET A 41 -3.76 -0.05 4.97
C MET A 41 -4.30 0.18 3.56
N ALA A 42 -3.90 -0.62 2.59
CA ALA A 42 -4.44 -0.55 1.23
C ALA A 42 -5.95 -0.83 1.20
N LEU A 43 -6.41 -1.83 1.97
CA LEU A 43 -7.83 -2.15 2.13
C LEU A 43 -8.64 -1.00 2.74
N MET A 44 -8.15 -0.43 3.84
CA MET A 44 -8.81 0.69 4.50
C MET A 44 -8.94 1.92 3.58
N LEU A 45 -7.89 2.22 2.82
CA LEU A 45 -7.89 3.32 1.84
C LEU A 45 -8.88 3.08 0.70
N ILE A 46 -8.97 1.87 0.14
CA ILE A 46 -9.95 1.53 -0.91
C ILE A 46 -11.37 1.72 -0.39
N ILE A 47 -11.67 1.20 0.80
CA ILE A 47 -13.01 1.32 1.40
C ILE A 47 -13.35 2.79 1.63
N ALA A 48 -12.45 3.56 2.21
CA ALA A 48 -12.64 4.99 2.42
C ALA A 48 -12.83 5.74 1.09
N HIS A 49 -12.12 5.36 0.03
CA HIS A 49 -12.28 5.98 -1.28
C HIS A 49 -13.64 5.66 -1.93
N ILE A 50 -14.10 4.42 -1.83
CA ILE A 50 -15.42 4.01 -2.31
C ILE A 50 -16.52 4.77 -1.56
N LEU A 51 -16.41 4.87 -0.23
CA LEU A 51 -17.35 5.64 0.59
C LEU A 51 -17.34 7.12 0.25
N LEU A 52 -16.16 7.73 0.08
CA LEU A 52 -16.05 9.13 -0.34
C LEU A 52 -16.67 9.37 -1.71
N MET A 53 -16.40 8.51 -2.70
CA MET A 53 -17.04 8.61 -4.02
C MET A 53 -18.56 8.45 -3.93
N TYR A 54 -19.06 7.58 -3.04
CA TYR A 54 -20.50 7.38 -2.87
C TYR A 54 -21.20 8.54 -2.16
N VAL A 55 -20.50 9.26 -1.26
CA VAL A 55 -21.08 10.36 -0.46
C VAL A 55 -20.84 11.75 -1.07
N LEU A 56 -19.71 11.98 -1.75
CA LEU A 56 -19.33 13.30 -2.30
C LEU A 56 -19.62 13.46 -3.81
N ALA A 57 -19.91 12.39 -4.55
CA ALA A 57 -20.27 12.51 -5.98
C ALA A 57 -21.73 12.97 -6.19
N PHE A 58 -22.21 13.87 -5.32
CA PHE A 58 -23.49 14.57 -5.42
C PHE A 58 -23.23 16.08 -5.47
#